data_AF-A0A0C6FSZ0-F1
#
_entry.id   AF-A0A0C6FSZ0-F1
#
_cell.length_a   1.000
_cell.length_b   1.000
_cell.length_c   1.000
_cell.angle_alpha   90.00
_cell.angle_beta   90.00
_cell.angle_gamma   90.00
#
_symmetry.space_group_name_H-M   'P 1'
#
loop_
_entity.id
_entity.type
_entity.pdbx_description
1 polymer ?
#
loop_
_entity_poly.entity_id
_entity_poly.type
_entity_poly.pdbx_seq_one_letter_code
_entity_poly.pdbx_strand_id
1 'polypeptide(L)' 'MFRRFSRWSQKGVWWRIFEAMADDPDFEYLIVDSTIVRAHQHAAGAKKGGLMILPRPIRLLADPVAA' A
#
# COMPACT_ATOMS: atom_id res chain seq x y z
N MET A 1 7.88 -6.30 -4.50
CA MET A 1 6.92 -7.14 -3.72
C MET A 1 5.50 -6.69 -4.08
N PHE A 2 4.45 -7.53 -4.00
CA PHE A 2 3.04 -7.25 -4.40
C PHE A 2 2.59 -7.52 -5.86
N ARG A 3 3.44 -8.09 -6.73
CA ARG A 3 3.06 -8.38 -8.13
C ARG A 3 1.75 -9.15 -8.30
N ARG A 4 1.47 -10.14 -7.44
CA ARG A 4 0.22 -10.91 -7.48
C ARG A 4 -0.97 -10.05 -7.06
N PHE A 5 -0.85 -9.34 -5.94
CA PHE A 5 -1.90 -8.45 -5.46
C PHE A 5 -2.29 -7.41 -6.52
N SER A 6 -1.31 -6.72 -7.11
CA SER A 6 -1.56 -5.71 -8.14
C SER A 6 -2.20 -6.31 -9.41
N ARG A 7 -1.70 -7.47 -9.87
CA ARG A 7 -2.27 -8.16 -11.04
C ARG A 7 -3.72 -8.60 -10.77
N TRP A 8 -4.01 -9.09 -9.58
CA TRP A 8 -5.35 -9.54 -9.20
C TRP A 8 -6.32 -8.37 -9.05
N SER A 9 -5.86 -7.26 -8.47
CA SER A 9 -6.62 -6.02 -8.39
C SER A 9 -6.97 -5.50 -9.79
N GLN A 10 -5.99 -5.41 -10.70
CA GLN A 10 -6.23 -4.98 -12.09
C GLN A 10 -7.15 -5.94 -12.86
N LYS A 11 -7.06 -7.25 -12.60
CA LYS A 11 -7.90 -8.27 -13.23
C LYS A 11 -9.27 -8.48 -12.56
N GLY A 12 -9.65 -7.63 -11.60
CA GLY A 12 -10.93 -7.73 -10.89
C GLY A 12 -11.13 -9.04 -10.12
N VAL A 13 -10.05 -9.76 -9.78
CA VAL A 13 -10.14 -11.05 -9.07
C VAL A 13 -10.76 -10.87 -7.69
N TRP A 14 -10.36 -9.81 -6.98
CA TRP A 14 -10.92 -9.51 -5.65
C TRP A 14 -12.43 -9.28 -5.70
N TRP A 15 -12.92 -8.60 -6.73
CA TRP A 15 -14.35 -8.35 -6.90
C TRP A 15 -15.13 -9.65 -7.09
N ARG A 16 -14.66 -10.53 -7.97
CA ARG A 16 -15.30 -11.83 -8.21
C ARG A 16 -15.34 -12.73 -6.97
N ILE A 17 -14.27 -12.70 -6.17
CA ILE A 17 -14.26 -13.43 -4.90
C ILE A 17 -15.32 -12.86 -3.95
N PHE A 18 -15.41 -11.54 -3.84
CA PHE A 18 -16.42 -10.89 -2.99
C PHE A 18 -17.84 -11.20 -3.45
N GLU A 19 -18.12 -11.07 -4.74
CA GLU A 19 -19.41 -11.38 -5.35
C GLU A 19 -19.83 -12.83 -5.12
N ALA A 20 -18.90 -13.79 -5.30
CA ALA A 20 -19.17 -15.20 -5.05
C ALA A 20 -19.42 -15.54 -3.56
N MET A 21 -18.86 -14.76 -2.62
CA MET A 21 -19.09 -14.94 -1.18
C MET A 21 -20.31 -14.17 -0.68
N ALA A 22 -20.78 -13.18 -1.44
CA ALA A 22 -21.94 -12.37 -1.09
C ALA A 22 -23.27 -13.01 -1.55
N ASP A 23 -23.21 -14.10 -2.32
CA ASP A 23 -24.39 -14.82 -2.77
C ASP A 23 -24.99 -15.67 -1.63
N ASP A 24 -26.32 -15.55 -1.49
CA ASP A 24 -27.20 -16.08 -0.44
C ASP A 24 -26.54 -16.54 0.89
N PRO A 25 -26.16 -15.57 1.76
CA PRO A 25 -25.73 -15.91 3.12
C PRO A 25 -26.91 -16.47 3.91
N ASP A 26 -26.81 -17.76 4.28
CA ASP A 26 -27.73 -18.41 5.22
C ASP A 26 -27.57 -17.75 6.60
N PHE A 27 -28.42 -16.75 6.87
CA PHE A 27 -28.39 -15.95 8.09
C PHE A 27 -29.01 -16.65 9.31
N GLU A 28 -29.25 -17.96 9.26
CA GLU A 28 -29.78 -18.71 10.40
C GLU A 28 -28.91 -18.56 11.66
N TYR A 29 -27.59 -18.33 11.49
CA TYR A 29 -26.66 -18.03 12.58
C TYR A 29 -25.60 -16.98 12.18
N LEU A 30 -25.81 -15.71 12.53
CA LEU A 30 -24.82 -14.64 12.35
C LEU A 30 -23.95 -14.50 13.61
N ILE A 31 -22.64 -14.79 13.49
CA ILE A 31 -21.65 -14.54 14.53
C ILE A 31 -20.74 -13.40 14.08
N VAL A 32 -20.70 -12.32 14.86
CA VAL A 32 -19.85 -11.15 14.59
C VAL A 32 -18.69 -11.15 15.57
N ASP A 33 -17.51 -11.52 15.07
CA ASP A 33 -16.26 -11.47 15.81
C ASP A 33 -15.32 -10.40 15.24
N SER A 34 -14.63 -9.66 16.10
CA SER A 34 -13.54 -8.77 15.69
C SER A 34 -12.19 -9.50 15.75
N THR A 35 -11.41 -9.47 14.67
CA THR A 35 -10.03 -9.96 14.66
C THR A 35 -9.06 -8.85 14.24
N ILE A 36 -7.86 -8.83 14.85
CA ILE A 36 -6.84 -7.79 14.60
C ILE A 36 -5.63 -8.41 13.90
N VAL A 37 -5.31 -7.91 12.70
CA VAL A 37 -4.06 -8.23 12.00
C VAL A 37 -3.04 -7.12 12.22
N ARG A 38 -1.95 -7.42 12.94
CA ARG A 38 -0.84 -6.46 13.14
C ARG A 38 0.01 -6.36 11.88
N ALA A 39 0.10 -5.15 11.32
CA ALA A 39 1.02 -4.86 10.24
C ALA A 39 2.38 -4.41 10.79
N HIS A 40 3.45 -4.70 10.05
CA HIS A 40 4.79 -4.22 10.41
C HIS A 40 4.84 -2.68 10.31
N GLN A 41 5.67 -2.01 11.12
CA GLN A 41 5.76 -0.54 11.16
C GLN A 41 6.02 0.13 9.79
N HIS A 42 6.67 -0.60 8.87
CA HIS A 42 6.93 -0.14 7.50
C HIS A 42 5.75 -0.34 6.52
N ALA A 43 4.62 -0.90 6.97
CA ALA A 43 3.42 -1.12 6.16
C ALA A 43 2.58 0.15 5.95
N ALA A 44 2.88 1.24 6.68
CA ALA A 44 2.15 2.51 6.59
C ALA A 44 2.18 3.16 5.19
N GLY A 45 3.03 2.66 4.28
CA GLY A 45 3.16 3.20 2.94
C GLY A 45 3.76 4.61 2.91
N ALA A 46 3.86 5.18 1.71
CA ALA A 46 4.27 6.58 1.56
C ALA A 46 3.13 7.52 1.97
N LYS A 47 3.45 8.66 2.59
CA LYS A 47 2.47 9.74 2.82
C LYS A 47 1.85 10.14 1.48
N LYS A 48 0.51 10.17 1.41
CA LYS A 48 -0.22 10.66 0.24
C LYS A 48 0.17 12.13 0.00
N GLY A 49 0.75 12.43 -1.16
CA GLY A 49 1.33 13.76 -1.47
C GLY A 49 2.85 13.89 -1.25
N GLY A 50 3.59 12.78 -1.09
CA GLY A 50 5.04 12.80 -0.89
C GLY A 50 5.81 13.49 -2.01
N LEU A 51 6.68 14.43 -1.61
CA LEU A 51 7.54 15.27 -2.45
C LEU A 51 8.22 14.47 -3.58
N MET A 52 8.20 15.05 -4.79
CA MET A 52 9.06 14.64 -5.90
C MET A 52 10.52 14.77 -5.40
N ILE A 53 11.16 13.65 -5.08
CA ILE A 53 12.57 13.66 -4.68
C ILE A 53 13.36 13.99 -5.94
N LEU A 54 13.62 15.28 -6.16
CA LEU A 54 14.62 15.70 -7.15
C LEU A 54 15.96 15.12 -6.66
N PRO A 55 16.75 14.44 -7.51
CA PRO A 55 18.08 14.01 -7.11
C PRO A 55 18.88 15.25 -6.68
N ARG A 56 19.40 15.24 -5.46
CA ARG A 56 20.34 16.27 -4.98
C ARG A 56 21.57 16.23 -5.91
N PRO A 57 21.96 17.33 -6.58
CA PRO A 57 23.25 17.36 -7.24
C PRO A 57 24.35 17.31 -6.16
N ILE A 58 25.21 16.30 -6.26
CA ILE A 58 26.44 16.18 -5.50
C ILE A 58 27.45 17.22 -6.03
N ARG A 59 27.97 18.05 -5.13
CA ARG A 59 29.14 18.95 -5.25
C ARG A 59 29.09 20.09 -6.29
N LEU A 60 29.15 21.33 -5.80
CA LEU A 60 30.18 22.28 -6.26
C LEU A 60 30.81 22.98 -5.05
N LEU A 61 32.12 22.79 -4.96
CA LEU A 61 33.08 23.30 -4.00
C LEU A 61 33.35 24.78 -4.31
N ALA A 62 33.38 25.65 -3.30
CA ALA A 62 34.08 26.93 -3.37
C ALA A 62 34.52 27.33 -1.96
N ASP A 63 35.70 26.84 -1.56
CA ASP A 63 36.42 27.36 -0.40
C ASP A 63 37.03 28.73 -0.78
N PRO A 64 36.75 29.82 -0.06
CA PRO A 64 37.35 31.12 -0.36
C PRO A 64 38.60 31.32 0.50
N VAL A 65 39.73 30.75 0.07
CA VAL A 65 41.06 31.19 0.52
C VAL A 65 41.95 31.36 -0.70
N ALA A 66 41.66 32.43 -1.44
CA ALA A 66 42.54 33.05 -2.42
C ALA A 66 42.09 34.52 -2.60
N ALA A 67 42.41 35.36 -1.63
CA ALA A 67 42.47 36.80 -1.73
C ALA A 67 43.52 37.31 -0.74
#